data_AF-A0A933WZP8-F1
#
_entry.id   AF-A0A933WZP8-F1
#
_cell.length_a   1.000
_cell.length_b   1.000
_cell.length_c   1.000
_cell.angle_alpha   90.00
_cell.angle_beta   90.00
_cell.angle_gamma   90.00
#
_symmetry.space_group_name_H-M   'P 1'
#
loop_
_entity.id
_entity.type
_entity.pdbx_description
1 polymer ?
#
loop_
_entity_poly.entity_id
_entity_poly.type
_entity_poly.pdbx_seq_one_letter_code
_entity_poly.pdbx_strand_id
1 'polypeptide(L)' 'MKFAFHPEAESEFFDAIRYYEECSPSLGLDFSAETHATIQRICAMPKAWQVLEGDIRRALVHRFPYGVLYAVEDAQI' A
#
# COMPACT_ATOMS: atom_id res chain seq x y z
N MET A 1 5.49 -13.74 -4.43
CA MET A 1 5.07 -13.57 -3.03
C MET A 1 3.59 -13.23 -3.02
N LYS A 2 2.83 -13.71 -2.04
CA LYS A 2 1.43 -13.29 -1.84
C LYS A 2 1.39 -12.13 -0.86
N PHE A 3 0.32 -11.32 -0.90
CA PHE A 3 0.07 -10.30 0.12
C PHE A 3 -1.34 -10.46 0.67
N ALA A 4 -1.55 -10.02 1.90
CA ALA A 4 -2.88 -9.84 2.47
C ALA A 4 -2.96 -8.48 3.18
N PHE A 5 -4.11 -7.83 3.11
CA PHE A 5 -4.33 -6.64 3.92
C PHE A 5 -4.67 -7.05 5.36
N HIS A 6 -4.15 -6.30 6.33
CA HIS A 6 -4.78 -6.23 7.64
C HIS A 6 -6.19 -5.61 7.48
N PRO A 7 -7.21 -6.06 8.21
CA PRO A 7 -8.58 -5.53 8.04
C PRO A 7 -8.68 -4.01 8.17
N GLU A 8 -7.90 -3.41 9.06
CA GLU A 8 -7.84 -1.95 9.22
C GLU A 8 -7.19 -1.25 8.02
N ALA A 9 -6.15 -1.86 7.44
CA ALA A 9 -5.49 -1.34 6.24
C ALA A 9 -6.39 -1.47 4.99
N GLU A 10 -7.19 -2.53 4.91
CA GLU A 10 -8.19 -2.69 3.86
C GLU A 10 -9.29 -1.62 3.97
N SER A 11 -9.78 -1.36 5.18
CA SER A 11 -10.75 -0.28 5.43
C SER A 11 -10.17 1.09 5.05
N GLU A 12 -8.96 1.39 5.52
CA GLU A 12 -8.27 2.65 5.20
C GLU A 12 -8.07 2.81 3.69
N PHE A 13 -7.70 1.73 2.99
CA PHE A 13 -7.54 1.72 1.55
C PHE A 13 -8.84 2.07 0.82
N PHE A 14 -9.97 1.46 1.20
CA PHE A 14 -11.26 1.74 0.60
C PHE A 14 -11.78 3.14 0.92
N ASP A 15 -11.54 3.63 2.14
CA ASP A 15 -11.91 5.00 2.53
C ASP A 15 -11.10 6.04 1.74
N ALA A 16 -9.81 5.81 1.52
CA ALA A 16 -8.97 6.66 0.69
C ALA A 16 -9.40 6.65 -0.79
N ILE A 17 -9.76 5.49 -1.36
CA ILE A 17 -10.34 5.41 -2.71
C ILE A 17 -11.58 6.29 -2.80
N ARG A 18 -12.51 6.15 -1.85
CA ARG A 18 -13.77 6.92 -1.84
C ARG A 18 -13.49 8.42 -1.75
N TYR A 19 -12.63 8.82 -0.82
CA TYR A 19 -12.24 10.21 -0.64
C TYR A 19 -11.68 10.83 -1.93
N TYR A 20 -10.76 10.13 -2.60
CA TYR A 20 -10.15 10.65 -3.83
C TYR A 20 -11.14 10.71 -4.99
N GLU A 21 -12.04 9.74 -5.11
CA GLU A 21 -13.09 9.75 -6.14
C GLU A 21 -14.08 10.91 -5.95
N GLU A 22 -14.39 11.26 -4.70
CA GLU A 22 -15.20 12.45 -4.37
C GLU A 22 -14.46 13.76 -4.70
N CYS A 23 -13.13 13.79 -4.61
CA CYS A 23 -12.32 14.96 -4.95
C CYS A 23 -12.27 15.24 -6.46
N SER A 24 -12.13 14.20 -7.27
CA SER A 24 -12.14 14.29 -8.73
C SER A 24 -12.49 12.94 -9.35
N PRO A 25 -13.30 12.91 -10.43
CA PRO A 25 -13.57 11.68 -11.15
C PRO A 25 -12.27 10.95 -11.53
N SER A 26 -12.26 9.63 -11.35
CA SER A 26 -11.14 8.70 -11.59
C SER A 26 -9.94 8.82 -10.66
N LEU A 27 -9.89 9.80 -9.74
CA LEU A 27 -8.73 9.94 -8.85
C LEU A 27 -8.67 8.81 -7.79
N GLY A 28 -9.81 8.25 -7.41
CA GLY A 28 -9.87 7.06 -6.55
C GLY A 28 -9.33 5.81 -7.26
N LEU A 29 -9.61 5.69 -8.57
CA LEU A 29 -9.04 4.63 -9.41
C LEU A 29 -7.52 4.80 -9.56
N ASP A 30 -7.03 6.01 -9.80
CA ASP A 30 -5.60 6.32 -9.84
C ASP A 30 -4.91 5.94 -8.52
N PHE A 31 -5.52 6.29 -7.38
CA PHE A 31 -5.00 5.93 -6.06
C PHE A 31 -4.93 4.41 -5.86
N SER A 32 -5.99 3.69 -6.23
CA SER A 32 -6.04 2.23 -6.14
C SER A 32 -4.94 1.58 -6.98
N ALA A 33 -4.74 2.07 -8.21
CA ALA A 33 -3.74 1.56 -9.14
C ALA A 33 -2.31 1.80 -8.64
N GLU A 34 -2.00 3.02 -8.17
CA GLU A 34 -0.67 3.35 -7.63
C GLU A 34 -0.35 2.58 -6.33
N THR A 35 -1.36 2.36 -5.50
CA THR A 35 -1.21 1.53 -4.28
C THR A 35 -0.93 0.08 -4.64
N HIS A 36 -1.69 -0.53 -5.57
CA HIS A 36 -1.41 -1.88 -6.05
C HIS A 36 -0.04 -2.00 -6.73
N ALA A 37 0.36 -1.01 -7.54
CA ALA A 37 1.69 -0.98 -8.14
C ALA A 37 2.79 -0.92 -7.06
N THR A 38 2.54 -0.22 -5.95
CA THR A 38 3.43 -0.20 -4.79
C THR A 38 3.54 -1.57 -4.13
N ILE A 39 2.41 -2.25 -3.88
CA ILE A 39 2.36 -3.60 -3.32
C ILE A 39 3.06 -4.61 -4.23
N GLN A 40 2.88 -4.53 -5.55
CA GLN A 40 3.57 -5.39 -6.51
C GLN A 40 5.09 -5.22 -6.44
N ARG A 41 5.58 -3.98 -6.32
CA ARG A 41 7.01 -3.70 -6.11
C ARG A 41 7.49 -4.28 -4.79
N ILE A 42 6.70 -4.15 -3.70
CA ILE A 42 7.00 -4.77 -2.40
C ILE A 42 7.14 -6.29 -2.54
N CYS A 43 6.16 -6.95 -3.16
CA CYS A 43 6.20 -8.40 -3.39
C CYS A 43 7.39 -8.86 -4.22
N ALA A 44 7.87 -8.05 -5.17
CA ALA A 44 9.02 -8.34 -6.00
C ALA A 44 10.36 -8.16 -5.25
N MET A 45 10.45 -7.15 -4.38
CA MET A 45 11.67 -6.85 -3.62
C MET A 45 11.36 -6.53 -2.15
N PRO A 46 10.93 -7.51 -1.33
CA PRO A 46 10.37 -7.27 0.01
C PRO A 46 11.30 -6.54 0.98
N LYS A 47 12.61 -6.62 0.74
CA LYS A 47 13.65 -6.04 1.59
C LYS A 47 14.21 -4.71 1.06
N ALA A 48 13.68 -4.17 -0.04
CA ALA A 48 14.22 -2.96 -0.68
C ALA A 48 13.94 -1.67 0.11
N TRP A 49 12.87 -1.62 0.90
CA TRP A 49 12.53 -0.45 1.71
C TRP A 49 13.14 -0.51 3.10
N GLN A 50 13.45 0.66 3.67
CA GLN A 50 13.99 0.76 5.02
C GLN A 50 12.97 0.28 6.06
N VAL A 51 13.51 -0.32 7.12
CA VAL A 51 12.74 -0.66 8.33
C VAL A 51 12.45 0.64 9.06
N LEU A 52 11.18 0.88 9.36
CA LEU A 52 10.71 2.02 10.12
C LEU A 52 10.80 1.72 11.63
N GLU A 53 10.25 0.58 12.04
CA GLU A 53 10.22 0.11 13.43
C GLU A 53 10.08 -1.41 13.45
N GLY A 54 10.85 -2.09 14.31
CA GLY A 54 10.82 -3.56 14.40
C GLY A 54 11.19 -4.24 13.07
N ASP A 55 10.24 -4.94 12.46
CA ASP A 55 10.31 -5.55 11.14
C ASP A 55 9.42 -4.83 10.10
N ILE A 56 8.70 -3.80 10.52
CA ILE A 56 7.80 -3.00 9.69
C ILE A 56 8.61 -2.11 8.77
N ARG A 57 8.26 -2.13 7.49
CA ARG A 57 8.84 -1.31 6.42
C ARG A 57 7.79 -0.39 5.85
N ARG A 58 8.23 0.74 5.30
CA ARG A 58 7.36 1.73 4.66
C ARG A 58 7.75 1.94 3.21
N ALA A 59 6.80 1.71 2.30
CA ALA A 59 6.92 2.08 0.89
C ALA A 59 6.00 3.24 0.56
N LEU A 60 6.54 4.31 -0.02
CA LEU A 60 5.73 5.45 -0.44
C LEU A 60 4.92 5.10 -1.70
N VAL A 61 3.64 5.51 -1.70
CA VAL A 61 2.77 5.43 -2.87
C VAL A 61 3.11 6.60 -3.78
N HIS A 62 3.36 6.32 -5.05
CA HIS A 62 3.70 7.36 -6.02
C HIS A 62 2.49 8.28 -6.26
N ARG A 63 2.71 9.58 -6.44
CA ARG A 63 1.69 10.65 -6.62
C ARG A 63 0.76 10.94 -5.44
N PHE A 64 0.70 10.07 -4.44
CA PHE A 64 -0.21 10.21 -3.31
C PHE A 64 0.56 10.34 -1.99
N PRO A 65 0.09 11.16 -1.04
CA PRO A 65 0.72 11.36 0.27
C PRO A 65 0.51 10.16 1.21
N TYR A 66 0.58 8.93 0.70
CA TYR A 66 0.34 7.68 1.41
C TYR A 66 1.61 6.82 1.46
N GLY A 67 1.69 5.96 2.46
CA GLY A 67 2.71 4.92 2.56
C GLY A 67 2.10 3.59 2.93
N VAL A 68 2.49 2.53 2.22
CA VAL A 68 2.16 1.15 2.58
C VAL A 68 3.12 0.71 3.68
N LEU A 69 2.58 0.48 4.88
CA LEU A 69 3.28 -0.20 5.96
C LEU A 69 3.12 -1.70 5.78
N TYR A 70 4.22 -2.45 5.87
CA TYR A 70 4.20 -3.90 5.67
C TYR A 70 5.29 -4.61 6.46
N ALA A 71 5.05 -5.87 6.81
CA ALA A 71 6.04 -6.79 7.37
C ALA A 71 6.24 -7.97 6.41
N VAL A 72 7.16 -8.89 6.73
CA VAL A 72 7.35 -10.10 5.93
C VAL A 72 7.25 -11.31 6.87
N GLU A 73 6.15 -12.03 6.79
CA GLU A 73 5.84 -13.20 7.65
C GLU A 73 5.74 -14.46 6.78
N ASP A 74 6.51 -15.51 7.07
CA ASP A 74 6.43 -16.84 6.42
C ASP A 74 6.27 -16.82 4.88
N ALA A 75 6.99 -15.91 4.21
CA ALA A 75 6.93 -15.67 2.75
C ALA A 75 5.63 -15.04 2.23
N GLN A 76 4.93 -14.30 3.08
CA GLN A 76 3.82 -13.41 2.77
C GLN A 76 4.19 -11.97 3.15
N ILE A 77 3.62 -11.01 2.39
CA ILE A 77 3.56 -9.59 2.76
C ILE A 77 2.29 -9.32 3.55
#